data_AF-A0A1H6SEU5-F1
#
_entry.id   AF-A0A1H6SEU5-F1
#
_cell.length_a   1.000
_cell.length_b   1.000
_cell.length_c   1.000
_cell.angle_alpha   90.00
_cell.angle_beta   90.00
_cell.angle_gamma   90.00
#
_symmetry.space_group_name_H-M   'P 1'
#
loop_
_entity.id
_entity.type
_entity.pdbx_description
1 polymer ?
#
loop_
_entity_poly.entity_id
_entity_poly.type
_entity_poly.pdbx_seq_one_letter_code
_entity_poly.pdbx_strand_id
1 'polypeptide(L)'
;MKSNKWFKTLDYFLNKGYVNNGLTIPFLVGLYTKNEICIRELITSMSETNNISIQKCDRIDEFVFGIFINESNNEIKLYKNISGLIILDNSLGKINSLDELIALFENLYFENIQQELFSKNKGIWGSYNEEEIKKLTELI
;
A
#
# COMPACT_ATOMS: atom_id res chain seq x y z
N MET A 1 -10.39 -11.83 -13.10
CA MET A 1 -9.78 -10.73 -12.33
C MET A 1 -8.25 -10.84 -12.38
N LYS A 2 -7.59 -10.06 -13.24
CA LYS A 2 -6.23 -9.56 -12.95
C LYS A 2 -6.40 -8.65 -11.72
N SER A 3 -5.69 -8.67 -10.60
CA SER A 3 -4.56 -9.43 -10.10
C SER A 3 -4.68 -9.41 -8.57
N ASN A 4 -4.76 -10.57 -7.92
CA ASN A 4 -4.69 -10.70 -6.46
C ASN A 4 -3.22 -10.68 -5.96
N LYS A 5 -2.24 -10.29 -6.80
CA LYS A 5 -0.81 -10.39 -6.45
C LYS A 5 -0.45 -9.44 -5.31
N TRP A 6 -0.91 -8.19 -5.38
CA TRP A 6 -0.67 -7.20 -4.34
C TRP A 6 -1.31 -7.63 -3.02
N PHE A 7 -2.57 -8.10 -3.04
CA PHE A 7 -3.29 -8.46 -1.83
C PHE A 7 -2.72 -9.72 -1.20
N LYS A 8 -2.42 -10.76 -1.99
CA LYS A 8 -1.68 -11.95 -1.50
C LYS A 8 -0.34 -11.58 -0.87
N THR A 9 0.41 -10.66 -1.48
CA THR A 9 1.70 -10.23 -0.94
C THR A 9 1.51 -9.48 0.37
N LEU A 10 0.57 -8.54 0.41
CA LEU A 10 0.25 -7.77 1.60
C LEU A 10 -0.19 -8.68 2.76
N ASP A 11 -1.16 -9.56 2.51
CA ASP A 11 -1.67 -10.53 3.47
C ASP A 11 -0.56 -11.45 3.99
N TYR A 12 0.27 -11.99 3.09
CA TYR A 12 1.40 -12.84 3.47
C TYR A 12 2.42 -12.10 4.34
N PHE A 13 2.81 -10.88 3.97
CA PHE A 13 3.79 -10.08 4.71
C PHE A 13 3.29 -9.71 6.12
N LEU A 14 1.99 -9.40 6.24
CA LEU A 14 1.33 -9.17 7.52
C LEU A 14 1.28 -10.46 8.36
N ASN A 15 0.81 -11.56 7.80
CA ASN A 15 0.66 -12.85 8.51
C ASN A 15 2.00 -13.47 8.94
N LYS A 16 3.08 -13.20 8.22
CA LYS A 16 4.45 -13.61 8.60
C LYS A 16 5.12 -12.67 9.59
N GLY A 17 4.51 -11.52 9.90
CA GLY A 17 5.10 -10.50 10.77
C GLY A 17 6.34 -9.82 10.16
N TYR A 18 6.48 -9.83 8.83
CA TYR A 18 7.57 -9.11 8.15
C TYR A 18 7.34 -7.60 8.16
N VAL A 19 6.08 -7.20 8.20
CA VAL A 19 5.65 -5.82 8.41
C VAL A 19 4.50 -5.82 9.41
N ASN A 20 4.39 -4.74 10.19
CA ASN A 20 3.34 -4.63 11.20
C ASN A 20 2.05 -3.98 10.66
N ASN A 21 2.21 -2.99 9.76
CA ASN A 21 1.13 -2.07 9.42
C ASN A 21 0.73 -2.13 7.94
N GLY A 22 1.63 -2.57 7.05
CA GLY A 22 1.36 -2.59 5.63
C GLY A 22 2.59 -2.41 4.75
N LEU A 23 2.35 -2.24 3.45
CA LEU A 23 3.37 -2.02 2.41
C LEU A 23 3.09 -0.71 1.67
N THR A 24 4.15 -0.07 1.15
CA THR A 24 4.01 1.18 0.38
C THR A 24 3.49 0.91 -1.04
N ILE A 25 2.97 1.94 -1.70
CA ILE A 25 2.54 1.85 -3.11
C ILE A 25 3.71 1.45 -4.03
N PRO A 26 4.92 2.06 -3.97
CA PRO A 26 6.05 1.60 -4.76
C PRO A 26 6.37 0.13 -4.56
N PHE A 27 6.31 -0.37 -3.32
CA PHE A 27 6.58 -1.78 -3.03
C PHE A 27 5.58 -2.69 -3.73
N LEU A 28 4.30 -2.34 -3.72
CA LEU A 28 3.25 -3.16 -4.34
C LEU A 28 3.23 -3.06 -5.87
N VAL A 29 3.57 -1.91 -6.44
CA VAL A 29 3.72 -1.74 -7.89
C VAL A 29 4.92 -2.52 -8.42
N GLY A 30 6.04 -2.55 -7.69
CA GLY A 30 7.24 -3.30 -8.07
C GLY A 30 7.06 -4.82 -8.16
N LEU A 31 5.93 -5.35 -7.70
CA LEU A 31 5.56 -6.76 -7.89
C LEU A 31 5.24 -7.09 -9.35
N TYR A 32 4.91 -6.09 -10.15
CA TYR A 32 4.40 -6.26 -11.51
C TYR A 32 5.49 -5.97 -12.53
N THR A 33 5.34 -6.56 -13.72
CA THR A 33 6.20 -6.19 -14.85
C THR A 33 5.93 -4.73 -15.25
N LYS A 34 6.93 -4.09 -15.86
CA LYS A 34 6.81 -2.67 -16.25
C LYS A 34 5.57 -2.45 -17.12
N ASN A 35 4.77 -1.45 -16.76
CA ASN A 35 3.49 -1.08 -17.39
C ASN A 35 2.33 -2.08 -17.22
N GLU A 36 2.48 -3.12 -16.39
CA GLU A 36 1.39 -4.06 -16.11
C GLU A 36 0.35 -3.49 -15.13
N ILE A 37 0.76 -2.59 -14.24
CA ILE A 37 -0.11 -1.83 -13.35
C ILE A 37 0.46 -0.44 -13.09
N CYS A 38 -0.39 0.57 -12.99
CA CYS A 38 -0.04 1.91 -12.49
C CYS A 38 -0.65 2.19 -11.11
N ILE A 39 -0.23 3.29 -10.47
CA ILE A 39 -0.71 3.71 -9.13
C ILE A 39 -2.24 3.80 -9.09
N ARG A 40 -2.84 4.44 -10.10
CA ARG A 40 -4.29 4.58 -10.23
C ARG A 40 -4.99 3.23 -10.24
N GLU A 41 -4.54 2.30 -11.09
CA GLU A 41 -5.14 0.97 -11.20
C GLU A 41 -5.01 0.18 -9.89
N LEU A 42 -3.83 0.27 -9.23
CA LEU A 42 -3.60 -0.39 -7.95
C LEU A 42 -4.55 0.15 -6.87
N ILE A 43 -4.61 1.48 -6.69
CA ILE A 43 -5.44 2.12 -5.66
C ILE A 43 -6.92 1.90 -5.95
N THR A 44 -7.37 1.98 -7.20
CA THR A 44 -8.75 1.65 -7.57
C THR A 44 -9.08 0.21 -7.17
N SER A 45 -8.19 -0.75 -7.47
CA SER A 45 -8.41 -2.16 -7.08
C SER A 45 -8.44 -2.36 -5.56
N MET A 46 -7.66 -1.58 -4.80
CA MET A 46 -7.69 -1.58 -3.34
C MET A 46 -9.00 -0.99 -2.81
N SER A 47 -9.52 0.07 -3.43
CA SER A 47 -10.78 0.71 -3.04
C SER A 47 -12.00 -0.20 -3.24
N GLU A 48 -11.93 -1.08 -4.23
CA GLU A 48 -12.93 -2.13 -4.48
C GLU A 48 -12.77 -3.34 -3.55
N THR A 49 -11.67 -3.42 -2.80
CA THR A 49 -11.40 -4.48 -1.82
C THR A 49 -11.78 -3.99 -0.44
N ASN A 50 -12.73 -4.67 0.21
CA ASN A 50 -13.11 -4.32 1.59
C ASN A 50 -11.90 -4.44 2.52
N ASN A 51 -11.89 -3.62 3.58
CA ASN A 51 -10.95 -3.68 4.69
C ASN A 51 -9.50 -3.32 4.34
N ILE A 52 -9.25 -2.51 3.31
CA ILE A 52 -7.92 -1.94 3.10
C ILE A 52 -7.78 -0.66 3.92
N SER A 53 -6.71 -0.56 4.70
CA SER A 53 -6.38 0.63 5.47
C SER A 53 -5.22 1.41 4.87
N ILE A 54 -5.17 2.70 5.19
CA ILE A 54 -4.06 3.60 4.89
C ILE A 54 -3.66 4.30 6.18
N GLN A 55 -2.36 4.35 6.42
CA GLN A 55 -1.78 5.16 7.49
C GLN A 55 -0.36 5.59 7.14
N LYS A 56 0.09 6.67 7.78
CA LYS A 56 1.48 7.10 7.75
C LYS A 56 2.28 6.25 8.74
N CYS A 57 3.41 5.72 8.26
CA CYS A 57 4.36 4.95 9.05
C CYS A 57 5.55 5.83 9.43
N ASP A 58 5.58 6.32 10.67
CA ASP A 58 6.63 7.23 11.15
C ASP A 58 8.05 6.67 11.03
N ARG A 59 8.21 5.35 11.12
CA ARG A 59 9.53 4.70 11.05
C ARG A 59 10.22 4.89 9.70
N ILE A 60 9.45 4.91 8.61
CA ILE A 60 9.98 5.09 7.25
C ILE A 60 9.55 6.43 6.65
N ASP A 61 8.74 7.20 7.36
CA ASP A 61 8.12 8.45 6.92
C ASP A 61 7.40 8.30 5.57
N GLU A 62 6.57 7.26 5.44
CA GLU A 62 5.82 6.95 4.22
C GLU A 62 4.42 6.42 4.53
N PHE A 63 3.52 6.50 3.54
CA PHE A 63 2.21 5.89 3.63
C PHE A 63 2.28 4.39 3.32
N VAL A 64 1.61 3.60 4.16
CA VAL A 64 1.50 2.15 4.01
C VAL A 64 0.04 1.74 3.90
N PHE A 65 -0.20 0.74 3.06
CA PHE A 65 -1.49 0.11 2.85
C PHE A 65 -1.53 -1.21 3.60
N GLY A 66 -2.51 -1.39 4.47
CA GLY A 66 -2.67 -2.54 5.34
C GLY A 66 -4.00 -3.26 5.13
N ILE A 67 -4.22 -4.34 5.88
CA ILE A 67 -5.51 -5.02 5.98
C ILE A 67 -6.07 -4.74 7.36
N PHE A 68 -7.22 -4.06 7.40
CA PHE A 68 -7.93 -3.70 8.61
C PHE A 68 -8.86 -4.84 9.04
N ILE A 69 -8.40 -5.66 9.97
CA ILE A 69 -9.24 -6.72 10.55
C ILE A 69 -9.94 -6.11 11.76
N ASN A 70 -11.22 -5.74 11.60
CA ASN A 70 -12.05 -5.33 12.73
C ASN A 70 -13.06 -6.41 13.09
N GLU A 71 -13.18 -6.70 14.38
CA GLU A 71 -14.17 -7.61 14.94
C GLU A 71 -15.55 -6.94 15.09
N SER A 72 -15.64 -5.61 15.04
CA SER A 72 -16.88 -4.85 15.19
C SER A 72 -17.07 -3.74 14.13
N ASN A 73 -18.23 -3.75 13.47
CA ASN A 73 -18.61 -2.73 12.48
C ASN A 73 -18.76 -1.31 13.06
N ASN A 74 -18.79 -1.15 14.39
CA ASN A 74 -19.00 0.14 15.04
C ASN A 74 -17.75 1.01 15.06
N GLU A 75 -16.57 0.41 15.16
CA GLU A 75 -15.30 1.13 15.17
C GLU A 75 -14.90 1.65 13.79
N ILE A 76 -15.28 0.97 12.70
CA ILE A 76 -15.04 1.44 11.32
C ILE A 76 -15.65 2.84 11.10
N LYS A 77 -16.80 3.13 11.72
CA LYS A 77 -17.47 4.43 11.59
C LYS A 77 -16.70 5.60 12.21
N LEU A 78 -15.71 5.33 13.07
CA LEU A 78 -14.87 6.35 13.68
C LEU A 78 -13.75 6.81 12.75
N TYR A 79 -13.42 6.00 11.74
CA TYR A 79 -12.37 6.29 10.79
C TYR A 79 -12.92 6.98 9.55
N LYS A 80 -12.11 7.85 8.96
CA LYS A 80 -12.42 8.44 7.66
C LYS A 80 -12.39 7.34 6.61
N ASN A 81 -13.43 7.27 5.78
CA ASN A 81 -13.50 6.33 4.67
C ASN A 81 -13.48 7.09 3.34
N ILE A 82 -12.64 6.67 2.41
CA ILE A 82 -12.55 7.21 1.05
C ILE A 82 -12.76 6.05 0.08
N SER A 83 -13.97 5.94 -0.47
CA SER A 83 -14.33 4.90 -1.46
C SER A 83 -13.94 3.48 -1.04
N GLY A 84 -14.18 3.10 0.22
CA GLY A 84 -13.83 1.76 0.74
C GLY A 84 -12.48 1.68 1.46
N LEU A 85 -11.59 2.65 1.26
CA LEU A 85 -10.29 2.74 1.95
C LEU A 85 -10.45 3.39 3.33
N ILE A 86 -9.95 2.73 4.37
CA ILE A 86 -10.06 3.16 5.77
C ILE A 86 -8.80 3.95 6.15
N ILE A 87 -8.93 5.22 6.49
CA ILE A 87 -7.80 6.06 6.91
C ILE A 87 -7.68 5.99 8.43
N LEU A 88 -6.58 5.43 8.93
CA LEU A 88 -6.39 5.16 10.37
C LEU A 88 -5.76 6.32 11.15
N ASP A 89 -5.36 7.40 10.48
CA ASP A 89 -4.80 8.59 11.10
C ASP A 89 -5.26 9.89 10.42
N ASN A 90 -4.77 11.03 10.91
CA ASN A 90 -5.15 12.36 10.42
C ASN A 90 -4.27 12.88 9.27
N SER A 91 -3.28 12.12 8.80
CA SER A 91 -2.31 12.57 7.78
C SER A 91 -2.96 12.89 6.43
N LEU A 92 -4.12 12.29 6.15
CA LEU A 92 -4.94 12.51 4.94
C LEU A 92 -6.23 13.28 5.24
N GLY A 93 -6.27 14.07 6.31
CA GLY A 93 -7.47 14.77 6.78
C GLY A 93 -8.13 15.67 5.74
N LYS A 94 -7.37 16.22 4.79
CA LYS A 94 -7.86 17.12 3.73
C LYS A 94 -8.33 16.43 2.44
N ILE A 95 -8.02 15.15 2.25
CA ILE A 95 -8.32 14.40 1.01
C ILE A 95 -9.75 13.85 1.05
N ASN A 96 -10.65 14.26 0.16
CA ASN A 96 -12.07 13.93 0.25
C ASN A 96 -12.58 12.99 -0.85
N SER A 97 -11.75 12.65 -1.82
CA SER A 97 -12.11 11.78 -2.93
C SER A 97 -11.00 10.79 -3.26
N LEU A 98 -11.39 9.70 -3.94
CA LEU A 98 -10.43 8.73 -4.46
C LEU A 98 -9.49 9.35 -5.49
N ASP A 99 -9.98 10.27 -6.32
CA ASP A 99 -9.15 10.95 -7.32
C ASP A 99 -8.10 11.88 -6.69
N GLU A 100 -8.44 12.61 -5.62
CA GLU A 100 -7.47 13.40 -4.85
C GLU A 100 -6.42 12.50 -4.19
N LEU A 101 -6.84 11.34 -3.68
CA LEU A 101 -5.95 10.36 -3.06
C LEU A 101 -4.98 9.77 -4.09
N ILE A 102 -5.48 9.38 -5.26
CA ILE A 102 -4.66 8.88 -6.37
C ILE A 102 -3.68 9.96 -6.83
N ALA A 103 -4.14 11.19 -7.04
CA ALA A 103 -3.27 12.30 -7.46
C ALA A 103 -2.17 12.59 -6.44
N LEU A 104 -2.46 12.50 -5.15
CA LEU A 104 -1.46 12.61 -4.09
C LEU A 104 -0.39 11.53 -4.23
N PHE A 105 -0.78 10.26 -4.35
CA PHE A 105 0.17 9.16 -4.42
C PHE A 105 0.93 9.11 -5.74
N GLU A 106 0.31 9.52 -6.85
CA GLU A 106 1.00 9.74 -8.12
C GLU A 106 2.08 10.80 -7.95
N ASN A 107 1.77 11.93 -7.33
CA ASN A 107 2.75 12.99 -7.12
C ASN A 107 3.88 12.58 -6.16
N LEU A 108 3.59 11.74 -5.15
CA LEU A 108 4.59 11.24 -4.20
C LEU A 108 5.52 10.19 -4.81
N TYR A 109 5.00 9.28 -5.64
CA TYR A 109 5.68 8.01 -5.94
C TYR A 109 5.95 7.75 -7.42
N PHE A 110 5.41 8.57 -8.33
CA PHE A 110 5.58 8.34 -9.77
C PHE A 110 7.07 8.27 -10.16
N GLU A 111 7.89 9.20 -9.68
CA GLU A 111 9.32 9.22 -9.99
C GLU A 111 10.06 7.97 -9.49
N ASN A 112 9.80 7.55 -8.24
CA ASN A 112 10.40 6.33 -7.68
C ASN A 112 10.05 5.10 -8.52
N ILE A 113 8.79 4.97 -8.92
CA ILE A 113 8.32 3.84 -9.73
C ILE A 113 8.95 3.86 -11.13
N GLN A 114 9.08 5.03 -11.76
CA GLN A 114 9.74 5.13 -13.08
C GLN A 114 11.22 4.74 -13.04
N GLN A 115 11.88 4.96 -11.91
CA GLN A 115 13.28 4.60 -11.66
C GLN A 115 13.46 3.18 -11.06
N GLU A 116 12.38 2.39 -10.95
CA GLU A 116 12.39 1.04 -10.36
C GLU A 116 12.87 1.01 -8.89
N LEU A 117 12.58 2.09 -8.15
CA LEU A 117 12.87 2.25 -6.72
C LEU A 117 11.64 1.84 -5.90
N PHE A 118 11.50 0.55 -5.64
CA PHE A 118 10.30 -0.04 -5.04
C PHE A 118 10.34 -0.22 -3.53
N SER A 119 11.50 -0.10 -2.88
CA SER A 119 11.61 -0.25 -1.42
C SER A 119 12.37 0.91 -0.79
N LYS A 120 11.95 1.31 0.42
CA LYS A 120 12.61 2.33 1.22
C LYS A 120 13.32 1.69 2.42
N ASN A 121 14.63 1.55 2.30
CA ASN A 121 15.47 0.94 3.32
C ASN A 121 16.35 2.00 3.98
N LYS A 122 16.28 2.12 5.32
CA LYS A 122 17.03 3.13 6.10
C LYS A 122 16.82 4.57 5.56
N GLY A 123 15.60 4.89 5.13
CA GLY A 123 15.22 6.21 4.61
C GLY A 123 15.54 6.42 3.13
N ILE A 124 16.19 5.47 2.45
CA ILE A 124 16.62 5.61 1.06
C ILE A 124 15.76 4.69 0.18
N TRP A 125 15.18 5.28 -0.86
CA TRP A 125 14.49 4.53 -1.92
C TRP A 125 15.50 3.80 -2.81
N GLY A 126 15.22 2.53 -3.09
CA GLY A 126 16.07 1.63 -3.85
C GLY A 126 15.26 0.45 -4.40
N SER A 127 15.94 -0.45 -5.11
CA SER A 127 15.38 -1.76 -5.44
C SER A 127 15.16 -2.61 -4.18
N TYR A 128 14.42 -3.71 -4.30
CA TYR A 128 14.29 -4.68 -3.20
C TYR A 128 15.67 -5.18 -2.77
N ASN A 129 15.90 -5.21 -1.46
CA ASN A 129 17.10 -5.80 -0.89
C ASN A 129 17.02 -7.34 -0.91
N GLU A 130 18.12 -8.02 -0.61
CA GLU A 130 18.20 -9.50 -0.63
C GLU A 130 17.17 -10.17 0.30
N GLU A 131 16.89 -9.58 1.45
CA GLU A 131 15.93 -10.10 2.41
C GLU A 131 14.49 -10.00 1.88
N GLU A 132 14.15 -8.88 1.25
CA GLU A 132 12.87 -8.64 0.61
C GLU A 132 12.66 -9.58 -0.58
N ILE A 133 13.68 -9.75 -1.43
CA ILE A 133 13.65 -10.71 -2.54
C ILE A 133 13.40 -12.12 -2.02
N LYS A 134 14.13 -12.54 -0.97
CA LYS A 134 13.93 -13.85 -0.34
C LYS A 134 12.48 -14.01 0.13
N LYS A 135 11.94 -13.05 0.87
CA LYS A 135 10.54 -13.07 1.35
C LYS A 135 9.53 -13.12 0.20
N LEU A 136 9.77 -12.38 -0.88
CA LEU A 136 8.91 -12.41 -2.08
C LEU A 136 8.95 -13.77 -2.78
N THR A 137 10.10 -14.45 -2.80
CA THR A 137 10.21 -15.79 -3.38
C THR A 137 9.53 -16.88 -2.55
N GLU A 138 9.31 -16.67 -1.25
CA GLU A 138 8.55 -17.61 -0.40
C GLU A 138 7.04 -17.63 -0.74
N LEU A 139 6.54 -16.64 -1.50
CA LEU A 139 5.16 -16.54 -1.95
C LEU A 139 4.88 -17.31 -3.26
N ILE A 140 5.94 -17.69 -4.00
CA ILE A 140 5.90 -18.36 -5.31
C ILE A 140 5.84 -19.88 -5.11
#